data_AF-A0A961FNK9-F1
#
_entry.id   AF-A0A961FNK9-F1
#
_cell.length_a   1.000
_cell.length_b   1.000
_cell.length_c   1.000
_cell.angle_alpha   90.00
_cell.angle_beta   90.00
_cell.angle_gamma   90.00
#
_symmetry.space_group_name_H-M   'P 1'
#
loop_
_entity.id
_entity.type
_entity.pdbx_description
1 polymer ?
#
loop_
_entity_poly.entity_id
_entity_poly.type
_entity_poly.pdbx_seq_one_letter_code
_entity_poly.pdbx_strand_id
1 'polypeptide(L)'
;EAALYARQLGVWYEEETASLLVLEPEAAAELPGALEREVLGTAWGQLQREFQNRLFVALRGAGEEGAATMTTDERLARWALLAGDAGLTRFLYVLQNPQPMDPNELPSTDPDHPYNAIPLPQLMRDLHFFPFNEGFELVQSLHSLGGFLQVDAAYSRPPESCRAVLDTEVYLNAHSLPPVRIELPLPSGGERPHTDDRLGPYVIRMALLKANEAEKAGMASVGWIGDRLLAFPAEVGEAGRSDAVWQTRWLEPDFAQAFFRAAGELIQHTYQAKAEIREGELKLKAAGRRVTLKIHEGGRAVTWLDTDAGAARSQALHEHYIGVTSETP
;
A
#
# COMPACT_ATOMS: atom_id res chain seq x y z
N GLU A 1 -15.05 -2.21 -2.56
CA GLU A 1 -14.10 -1.97 -3.67
C GLU A 1 -14.75 -2.11 -5.04
N ALA A 2 -15.45 -3.21 -5.34
CA ALA A 2 -16.13 -3.41 -6.64
C ALA A 2 -17.02 -2.23 -7.10
N ALA A 3 -17.80 -1.62 -6.19
CA ALA A 3 -18.60 -0.44 -6.51
C ALA A 3 -17.76 0.79 -6.91
N LEU A 4 -16.54 0.93 -6.39
CA LEU A 4 -15.64 2.04 -6.71
C LEU A 4 -15.02 1.84 -8.10
N TYR A 5 -14.58 0.61 -8.41
CA TYR A 5 -14.19 0.24 -9.77
C TYR A 5 -15.34 0.43 -10.77
N ALA A 6 -16.57 0.07 -10.42
CA ALA A 6 -17.74 0.30 -11.26
C ALA A 6 -17.90 1.77 -11.65
N ARG A 7 -17.82 2.66 -10.65
CA ARG A 7 -17.97 4.10 -10.87
C ARG A 7 -16.80 4.71 -11.63
N GLN A 8 -15.58 4.22 -11.40
CA GLN A 8 -14.37 4.79 -12.00
C GLN A 8 -14.07 4.29 -13.41
N LEU A 9 -14.28 3.00 -13.67
CA LEU A 9 -13.89 2.36 -14.93
C LEU A 9 -15.09 2.05 -15.82
N GLY A 10 -16.20 1.64 -15.23
CA GLY A 10 -17.38 1.15 -15.96
C GLY A 10 -17.11 -0.03 -16.89
N VAL A 11 -15.93 -0.65 -16.80
CA VAL A 11 -15.47 -1.77 -17.62
C VAL A 11 -14.68 -2.73 -16.74
N TRP A 12 -14.85 -4.04 -16.95
CA TRP A 12 -14.13 -5.10 -16.27
C TRP A 12 -13.61 -6.13 -17.26
N TYR A 13 -12.43 -6.67 -16.98
CA TYR A 13 -11.89 -7.81 -17.71
C TYR A 13 -12.25 -9.10 -16.97
N GLU A 14 -12.96 -10.00 -17.65
CA GLU A 14 -13.25 -11.34 -17.17
C GLU A 14 -12.23 -12.31 -17.75
N GLU A 15 -11.40 -12.89 -16.88
CA GLU A 15 -10.28 -13.73 -17.32
C GLU A 15 -10.73 -15.08 -17.90
N GLU A 16 -11.80 -15.68 -17.36
CA GLU A 16 -12.30 -16.99 -17.80
C GLU A 16 -12.78 -16.98 -19.26
N THR A 17 -13.43 -15.89 -19.67
CA THR A 17 -14.02 -15.73 -21.00
C THR A 17 -13.17 -14.82 -21.90
N ALA A 18 -12.07 -14.26 -21.38
CA ALA A 18 -11.24 -13.25 -22.02
C ALA A 18 -12.06 -12.06 -22.58
N SER A 19 -13.16 -11.71 -21.91
CA SER A 19 -14.12 -10.70 -22.37
C SER A 19 -14.04 -9.41 -21.56
N LEU A 20 -14.38 -8.28 -22.19
CA LEU A 20 -14.60 -7.02 -21.50
C LEU A 20 -16.09 -6.82 -21.23
N LEU A 21 -16.46 -6.79 -19.95
CA LEU A 21 -17.80 -6.46 -19.50
C LEU A 21 -17.88 -4.94 -19.36
N VAL A 22 -18.91 -4.31 -19.93
CA VAL A 22 -19.12 -2.86 -19.88
C VAL A 22 -20.43 -2.58 -19.15
N LEU A 23 -20.47 -1.49 -18.37
CA LEU A 23 -21.72 -1.02 -17.76
C LEU A 23 -22.77 -0.76 -18.83
N GLU A 24 -24.01 -1.17 -18.54
CA GLU A 24 -25.16 -0.86 -19.40
C GLU A 24 -25.28 0.66 -19.59
N PRO A 25 -25.64 1.13 -20.81
CA PRO A 25 -25.68 2.56 -21.14
C PRO A 25 -26.51 3.39 -20.18
N GLU A 26 -27.63 2.86 -19.68
CA GLU A 26 -28.52 3.55 -18.75
C GLU A 26 -27.84 3.79 -17.40
N ALA A 27 -27.13 2.79 -16.88
CA ALA A 27 -26.37 2.91 -15.63
C ALA A 27 -25.12 3.78 -15.79
N ALA A 28 -24.52 3.77 -16.99
CA ALA A 28 -23.39 4.61 -17.34
C ALA A 28 -23.76 6.10 -17.48
N ALA A 29 -24.98 6.41 -17.95
CA ALA A 29 -25.45 7.78 -18.14
C ALA A 29 -25.62 8.57 -16.83
N GLU A 30 -25.81 7.89 -15.70
CA GLU A 30 -25.93 8.52 -14.37
C GLU A 30 -24.59 8.89 -13.74
N LEU A 31 -23.47 8.55 -14.38
CA LEU A 31 -22.13 8.72 -13.85
C LEU A 31 -21.34 9.78 -14.65
N PRO A 32 -20.56 10.66 -13.99
CA PRO A 32 -19.81 11.72 -14.64
C PRO A 32 -18.68 11.19 -15.54
N GLY A 33 -18.17 12.05 -16.42
CA GLY A 33 -17.00 11.79 -17.27
C GLY A 33 -17.18 10.59 -18.19
N ALA A 34 -18.28 10.53 -18.95
CA ALA A 34 -18.64 9.35 -19.73
C ALA A 34 -17.53 8.92 -20.71
N LEU A 35 -16.96 9.87 -21.46
CA LEU A 35 -15.87 9.60 -22.39
C LEU A 35 -14.58 9.24 -21.64
N GLU A 36 -14.20 10.01 -20.62
CA GLU A 36 -13.00 9.75 -19.82
C GLU A 36 -13.04 8.35 -19.20
N ARG A 37 -14.20 7.96 -18.67
CA ARG A 37 -14.44 6.66 -18.06
C ARG A 37 -14.38 5.54 -19.09
N GLU A 38 -15.07 5.69 -20.22
CA GLU A 38 -15.07 4.67 -21.28
C GLU A 38 -13.66 4.42 -21.81
N VAL A 39 -12.90 5.48 -22.07
CA VAL A 39 -11.53 5.37 -22.57
C VAL A 39 -10.62 4.76 -21.49
N LEU A 40 -10.73 5.19 -20.23
CA LEU A 40 -9.95 4.62 -19.13
C LEU A 40 -10.25 3.15 -18.93
N GLY A 41 -11.53 2.79 -18.82
CA GLY A 41 -12.00 1.42 -18.61
C GLY A 41 -11.60 0.50 -19.76
N THR A 42 -11.72 0.98 -21.00
CA THR A 42 -11.28 0.22 -22.17
C THR A 42 -9.77 0.00 -22.15
N ALA A 43 -8.97 1.06 -21.97
CA ALA A 43 -7.51 0.93 -21.90
C ALA A 43 -7.07 -0.01 -20.76
N TRP A 44 -7.63 0.18 -19.56
CA TRP A 44 -7.40 -0.68 -18.39
C TRP A 44 -7.74 -2.14 -18.67
N GLY A 45 -8.89 -2.42 -19.27
CA GLY A 45 -9.31 -3.76 -19.63
C GLY A 45 -8.37 -4.44 -20.64
N GLN A 46 -7.95 -3.69 -21.67
CA GLN A 46 -7.01 -4.19 -22.69
C GLN A 46 -5.63 -4.50 -22.09
N LEU A 47 -5.12 -3.61 -21.23
CA LEU A 47 -3.84 -3.79 -20.55
C LEU A 47 -3.86 -4.95 -19.56
N GLN A 48 -4.96 -5.16 -18.85
CA GLN A 48 -5.13 -6.36 -18.01
C GLN A 48 -5.08 -7.63 -18.86
N ARG A 49 -5.82 -7.69 -19.97
CA ARG A 49 -5.76 -8.86 -20.87
C ARG A 49 -4.33 -9.19 -21.30
N GLU A 50 -3.56 -8.18 -21.68
CA GLU A 50 -2.20 -8.36 -22.21
C GLU A 50 -1.17 -8.66 -21.12
N PHE A 51 -1.20 -7.90 -20.01
CA PHE A 51 -0.08 -7.85 -19.06
C PHE A 51 -0.40 -8.37 -17.67
N GLN A 52 -1.66 -8.56 -17.26
CA GLN A 52 -1.99 -9.06 -15.91
C GLN A 52 -1.27 -10.38 -15.62
N ASN A 53 -1.30 -11.32 -16.57
CA ASN A 53 -0.67 -12.63 -16.40
C ASN A 53 0.86 -12.56 -16.27
N ARG A 54 1.48 -11.54 -16.85
CA ARG A 54 2.92 -11.26 -16.72
C ARG A 54 3.24 -10.55 -15.41
N LEU A 55 2.40 -9.61 -15.01
CA LEU A 55 2.60 -8.78 -13.83
C LEU A 55 2.17 -9.46 -12.54
N PHE A 56 1.36 -10.52 -12.55
CA PHE A 56 0.83 -11.13 -11.33
C PHE A 56 1.03 -12.65 -11.29
N VAL A 57 2.19 -13.12 -11.78
CA VAL A 57 2.54 -14.55 -11.85
C VAL A 57 2.35 -15.28 -10.50
N ALA A 58 2.70 -14.63 -9.39
CA ALA A 58 2.59 -15.17 -8.03
C ALA A 58 1.13 -15.40 -7.57
N LEU A 59 0.15 -14.69 -8.14
CA LEU A 59 -1.27 -14.91 -7.82
C LEU A 59 -1.82 -16.20 -8.46
N ARG A 60 -1.18 -16.76 -9.49
CA ARG A 60 -1.62 -18.01 -10.14
C ARG A 60 -1.40 -19.27 -9.33
N GLY A 61 -0.57 -19.22 -8.28
CA GLY A 61 -0.34 -20.31 -7.34
C GLY A 61 -0.96 -20.08 -5.96
N ALA A 62 -1.73 -19.01 -5.77
CA ALA A 62 -2.36 -18.65 -4.51
C ALA A 62 -3.40 -19.71 -4.11
N GLY A 63 -2.96 -20.71 -3.36
CA GLY A 63 -3.74 -21.90 -3.03
C GLY A 63 -2.86 -23.12 -2.71
N GLU A 64 -1.61 -23.14 -3.16
CA GLU A 64 -0.63 -24.16 -2.78
C GLU A 64 0.12 -23.75 -1.50
N GLU A 65 0.29 -24.69 -0.57
CA GLU A 65 1.11 -24.46 0.63
C GLU A 65 2.55 -24.07 0.23
N GLY A 66 2.91 -22.81 0.50
CA GLY A 66 4.25 -22.29 0.21
C GLY A 66 4.38 -21.52 -1.11
N ALA A 67 3.29 -21.30 -1.86
CA ALA A 67 3.32 -20.38 -3.00
C ALA A 67 3.60 -18.95 -2.51
N ALA A 68 4.61 -18.30 -3.10
CA ALA A 68 4.92 -16.91 -2.81
C ALA A 68 3.74 -16.03 -3.25
N THR A 69 3.02 -15.45 -2.30
CA THR A 69 1.99 -14.44 -2.57
C THR A 69 2.65 -13.07 -2.69
N MET A 70 2.14 -12.25 -3.60
CA MET A 70 2.61 -10.87 -3.71
C MET A 70 2.20 -10.08 -2.48
N THR A 71 3.15 -9.29 -1.96
CA THR A 71 2.88 -8.40 -0.84
C THR A 71 1.94 -7.27 -1.28
N THR A 72 1.30 -6.60 -0.32
CA THR A 72 0.44 -5.44 -0.60
C THR A 72 1.21 -4.34 -1.32
N ASP A 73 2.43 -4.02 -0.88
CA ASP A 73 3.29 -3.03 -1.52
C ASP A 73 3.63 -3.39 -2.98
N GLU A 74 3.99 -4.65 -3.22
CA GLU A 74 4.33 -5.14 -4.56
C GLU A 74 3.12 -5.09 -5.50
N ARG A 75 1.97 -5.54 -5.01
CA ARG A 75 0.72 -5.58 -5.77
C ARG A 75 0.28 -4.18 -6.17
N LEU A 76 0.32 -3.22 -5.24
CA LEU A 76 0.01 -1.82 -5.53
C LEU A 76 0.97 -1.22 -6.55
N ALA A 77 2.27 -1.50 -6.43
CA ALA A 77 3.27 -1.02 -7.38
C ALA A 77 3.00 -1.51 -8.81
N ARG A 78 2.73 -2.81 -8.97
CA ARG A 78 2.45 -3.39 -10.29
C ARG A 78 1.11 -2.91 -10.87
N TRP A 79 0.09 -2.72 -10.03
CA TRP A 79 -1.15 -2.08 -10.46
C TRP A 79 -0.94 -0.64 -10.91
N ALA A 80 -0.04 0.10 -10.26
CA ALA A 80 0.26 1.48 -10.65
C ALA A 80 0.84 1.59 -12.07
N LEU A 81 1.65 0.64 -12.51
CA LEU A 81 2.11 0.60 -13.90
C LEU A 81 0.94 0.47 -14.89
N LEU A 82 0.04 -0.50 -14.66
CA LEU A 82 -1.14 -0.72 -15.50
C LEU A 82 -2.09 0.48 -15.50
N ALA A 83 -2.38 1.01 -14.31
CA ALA A 83 -3.35 2.08 -14.12
C ALA A 83 -2.81 3.40 -14.67
N GLY A 84 -1.51 3.64 -14.50
CA GLY A 84 -0.80 4.77 -15.06
C GLY A 84 -0.82 4.79 -16.58
N ASP A 85 -0.57 3.64 -17.22
CA ASP A 85 -0.61 3.51 -18.68
C ASP A 85 -2.02 3.71 -19.24
N ALA A 86 -3.02 3.10 -18.61
CA ALA A 86 -4.43 3.38 -18.93
C ALA A 86 -4.78 4.87 -18.75
N GLY A 87 -4.31 5.47 -17.64
CA GLY A 87 -4.53 6.88 -17.31
C GLY A 87 -3.87 7.84 -18.31
N LEU A 88 -2.65 7.54 -18.74
CA LEU A 88 -1.91 8.30 -19.75
C LEU A 88 -2.57 8.18 -21.12
N THR A 89 -2.96 6.97 -21.51
CA THR A 89 -3.71 6.71 -22.74
C THR A 89 -4.99 7.52 -22.78
N ARG A 90 -5.77 7.49 -21.70
CA ARG A 90 -6.97 8.32 -21.52
C ARG A 90 -6.64 9.80 -21.67
N PHE A 91 -5.62 10.28 -20.95
CA PHE A 91 -5.24 11.70 -20.96
C PHE A 91 -4.88 12.19 -22.37
N LEU A 92 -4.02 11.46 -23.08
CA LEU A 92 -3.61 11.82 -24.45
C LEU A 92 -4.78 11.76 -25.44
N TYR A 93 -5.67 10.78 -25.29
CA TYR A 93 -6.87 10.67 -26.13
C TYR A 93 -7.80 11.87 -25.94
N VAL A 94 -8.08 12.26 -24.70
CA VAL A 94 -8.96 13.40 -24.39
C VAL A 94 -8.35 14.70 -24.90
N LEU A 95 -7.03 14.88 -24.79
CA LEU A 95 -6.34 16.05 -25.36
C LEU A 95 -6.49 16.13 -26.89
N GLN A 96 -6.48 14.99 -27.58
CA GLN A 96 -6.68 14.93 -29.03
C GLN A 96 -8.16 15.04 -29.45
N ASN A 97 -9.09 14.74 -28.54
CA ASN A 97 -10.53 14.69 -28.78
C ASN A 97 -11.29 15.52 -27.74
N PRO A 98 -11.03 16.84 -27.64
CA PRO A 98 -11.61 17.66 -26.59
C PRO A 98 -13.13 17.67 -26.69
N GLN A 99 -13.79 17.37 -25.58
CA GLN A 99 -15.24 17.48 -25.44
C GLN A 99 -15.61 18.76 -24.69
N PRO A 100 -16.83 19.29 -24.90
CA PRO A 100 -17.38 20.31 -24.03
C PRO A 100 -17.43 19.76 -22.59
N MET A 101 -16.95 20.54 -21.61
CA MET A 101 -17.13 20.17 -20.20
C MET A 101 -18.63 20.03 -19.91
N ASP A 102 -19.00 18.95 -19.24
CA ASP A 102 -20.36 18.82 -18.71
C ASP A 102 -20.51 19.80 -17.53
N PRO A 103 -21.43 20.78 -17.59
CA PRO A 103 -21.61 21.75 -16.52
C PRO A 103 -22.09 21.12 -15.19
N ASN A 104 -22.56 19.86 -15.22
CA ASN A 104 -22.94 19.10 -14.03
C ASN A 104 -21.82 18.18 -13.52
N GLU A 105 -20.67 18.15 -14.19
CA GLU A 105 -19.54 17.35 -13.74
C GLU A 105 -18.91 17.95 -12.49
N LEU A 106 -18.88 17.16 -11.43
CA LEU A 106 -18.25 17.55 -10.17
C LEU A 106 -16.74 17.23 -10.25
N PRO A 107 -15.87 18.12 -9.74
CA PRO A 107 -14.47 17.77 -9.53
C PRO A 107 -14.35 16.54 -8.64
N SER A 108 -13.31 15.72 -8.84
CA SER A 108 -13.07 14.54 -7.99
C SER A 108 -12.82 14.87 -6.51
N THR A 109 -12.46 16.12 -6.21
CA THR A 109 -12.28 16.66 -4.85
C THR A 109 -13.57 17.14 -4.20
N ASP A 110 -14.65 17.24 -4.98
CA ASP A 110 -15.94 17.71 -4.47
C ASP A 110 -16.53 16.69 -3.48
N PRO A 111 -16.97 17.11 -2.29
CA PRO A 111 -17.59 16.22 -1.30
C PRO A 111 -18.78 15.43 -1.87
N ASP A 112 -19.52 16.01 -2.81
CA ASP A 112 -20.70 15.39 -3.43
C ASP A 112 -20.36 14.52 -4.64
N HIS A 113 -19.07 14.40 -5.00
CA HIS A 113 -18.63 13.53 -6.08
C HIS A 113 -19.10 12.06 -5.83
N PRO A 114 -19.61 11.33 -6.84
CA PRO A 114 -20.16 9.98 -6.69
C PRO A 114 -19.22 8.95 -6.04
N TYR A 115 -17.91 9.19 -6.04
CA TYR A 115 -16.94 8.34 -5.33
C TYR A 115 -17.11 8.41 -3.80
N ASN A 116 -17.47 9.57 -3.25
CA ASN A 116 -17.61 9.81 -1.82
C ASN A 116 -18.88 9.17 -1.25
N ALA A 117 -19.88 8.91 -2.10
CA ALA A 117 -21.10 8.19 -1.73
C ALA A 117 -20.87 6.69 -1.46
N ILE A 118 -19.67 6.15 -1.71
CA ILE A 118 -19.36 4.74 -1.40
C ILE A 118 -18.87 4.63 0.05
N PRO A 119 -19.54 3.86 0.92
CA PRO A 119 -19.14 3.69 2.33
C PRO A 119 -17.95 2.72 2.45
N LEU A 120 -16.76 3.18 2.07
CA LEU A 120 -15.50 2.43 2.17
C LEU A 120 -14.60 3.06 3.25
N PRO A 121 -13.81 2.30 4.05
CA PRO A 121 -12.83 2.90 4.95
C PRO A 121 -11.80 3.74 4.17
N GLN A 122 -11.33 4.86 4.76
CA GLN A 122 -10.46 5.80 4.04
C GLN A 122 -9.19 5.14 3.49
N LEU A 123 -8.49 4.32 4.29
CA LEU A 123 -7.30 3.60 3.84
C LEU A 123 -7.59 2.75 2.59
N MET A 124 -8.75 2.08 2.53
CA MET A 124 -9.11 1.27 1.37
C MET A 124 -9.38 2.13 0.13
N ARG A 125 -9.92 3.35 0.29
CA ARG A 125 -10.00 4.32 -0.80
C ARG A 125 -8.61 4.77 -1.25
N ASP A 126 -7.72 5.06 -0.31
CA ASP A 126 -6.37 5.52 -0.62
C ASP A 126 -5.60 4.45 -1.40
N LEU A 127 -5.73 3.18 -1.01
CA LEU A 127 -5.11 2.05 -1.73
C LEU A 127 -5.73 1.84 -3.11
N HIS A 128 -7.03 2.05 -3.26
CA HIS A 128 -7.72 1.96 -4.54
C HIS A 128 -7.23 3.04 -5.53
N PHE A 129 -7.08 4.28 -5.07
CA PHE A 129 -6.69 5.39 -5.94
C PHE A 129 -5.19 5.50 -6.18
N PHE A 130 -4.35 4.88 -5.35
CA PHE A 130 -2.90 4.90 -5.51
C PHE A 130 -2.43 4.50 -6.92
N PRO A 131 -2.86 3.34 -7.47
CA PRO A 131 -2.47 2.94 -8.82
C PRO A 131 -2.78 4.00 -9.88
N PHE A 132 -3.93 4.65 -9.78
CA PHE A 132 -4.39 5.60 -10.80
C PHE A 132 -3.70 6.96 -10.68
N ASN A 133 -3.43 7.43 -9.46
CA ASN A 133 -2.84 8.74 -9.23
C ASN A 133 -1.31 8.68 -9.37
N GLU A 134 -0.66 7.90 -8.50
CA GLU A 134 0.81 7.82 -8.47
C GLU A 134 1.35 7.03 -9.66
N GLY A 135 0.58 6.05 -10.16
CA GLY A 135 0.92 5.36 -11.40
C GLY A 135 0.88 6.26 -12.62
N PHE A 136 -0.07 7.20 -12.69
CA PHE A 136 -0.11 8.17 -13.78
C PHE A 136 1.13 9.06 -13.79
N GLU A 137 1.58 9.53 -12.63
CA GLU A 137 2.83 10.32 -12.51
C GLU A 137 4.07 9.52 -12.94
N LEU A 138 4.17 8.26 -12.51
CA LEU A 138 5.22 7.34 -12.95
C LEU A 138 5.23 7.20 -14.49
N VAL A 139 4.08 6.85 -15.07
CA VAL A 139 4.00 6.55 -16.51
C VAL A 139 4.13 7.81 -17.37
N GLN A 140 3.62 8.95 -16.91
CA GLN A 140 3.87 10.24 -17.54
C GLN A 140 5.37 10.57 -17.56
N SER A 141 6.09 10.32 -16.47
CA SER A 141 7.54 10.51 -16.39
C SER A 141 8.29 9.60 -17.37
N LEU A 142 7.92 8.32 -17.45
CA LEU A 142 8.49 7.38 -18.41
C LEU A 142 8.23 7.81 -19.86
N HIS A 143 6.99 8.19 -20.17
CA HIS A 143 6.62 8.67 -21.49
C HIS A 143 7.37 9.97 -21.86
N SER A 144 7.61 10.86 -20.90
CA SER A 144 8.37 12.09 -21.14
C SER A 144 9.84 11.83 -21.48
N LEU A 145 10.41 10.72 -21.00
CA LEU A 145 11.80 10.34 -21.25
C LEU A 145 12.02 9.61 -22.58
N GLY A 146 11.07 8.78 -23.02
CA GLY A 146 11.25 7.94 -24.21
C GLY A 146 9.97 7.53 -24.93
N GLY A 147 8.87 8.23 -24.70
CA GLY A 147 7.56 7.91 -25.26
C GLY A 147 7.03 6.55 -24.82
N PHE A 148 6.11 5.99 -25.59
CA PHE A 148 5.53 4.68 -25.30
C PHE A 148 6.56 3.53 -25.33
N LEU A 149 7.67 3.64 -26.08
CA LEU A 149 8.73 2.62 -26.02
C LEU A 149 9.31 2.48 -24.60
N GLN A 150 9.42 3.59 -23.86
CA GLN A 150 9.90 3.57 -22.48
C GLN A 150 8.84 3.03 -21.51
N VAL A 151 7.56 3.24 -21.80
CA VAL A 151 6.42 2.66 -21.05
C VAL A 151 6.35 1.15 -21.28
N ASP A 152 6.43 0.70 -22.54
CA ASP A 152 6.44 -0.71 -22.92
C ASP A 152 7.59 -1.48 -22.25
N ALA A 153 8.77 -0.86 -22.18
CA ALA A 153 9.93 -1.43 -21.51
C ALA A 153 9.67 -1.68 -20.01
N ALA A 154 8.83 -0.88 -19.36
CA ALA A 154 8.51 -1.03 -17.94
C ALA A 154 7.74 -2.33 -17.64
N TYR A 155 6.99 -2.90 -18.58
CA TYR A 155 6.35 -4.21 -18.41
C TYR A 155 7.36 -5.37 -18.36
N SER A 156 8.59 -5.15 -18.85
CA SER A 156 9.69 -6.11 -18.69
C SER A 156 10.47 -5.95 -17.39
N ARG A 157 10.33 -4.80 -16.72
CA ARG A 157 10.94 -4.49 -15.42
C ARG A 157 9.93 -3.70 -14.57
N PRO A 158 8.86 -4.34 -14.08
CA PRO A 158 7.81 -3.61 -13.35
C PRO A 158 8.36 -3.05 -12.04
N PRO A 159 7.74 -1.98 -11.49
CA PRO A 159 8.13 -1.45 -10.19
C PRO A 159 7.92 -2.50 -9.08
N GLU A 160 8.94 -2.71 -8.25
CA GLU A 160 8.94 -3.75 -7.20
C GLU A 160 8.28 -3.30 -5.88
N SER A 161 8.04 -1.99 -5.72
CA SER A 161 7.50 -1.38 -4.51
C SER A 161 6.81 -0.05 -4.83
N CYS A 162 5.91 0.40 -3.96
CA CYS A 162 5.34 1.74 -4.06
C CYS A 162 6.42 2.82 -3.99
N ARG A 163 7.59 2.55 -3.38
CA ARG A 163 8.73 3.48 -3.39
C ARG A 163 9.16 3.83 -4.82
N ALA A 164 9.25 2.83 -5.69
CA ALA A 164 9.65 3.05 -7.08
C ALA A 164 8.58 3.82 -7.88
N VAL A 165 7.31 3.72 -7.48
CA VAL A 165 6.22 4.49 -8.09
C VAL A 165 6.21 5.94 -7.59
N LEU A 166 6.39 6.14 -6.29
CA LEU A 166 6.41 7.45 -5.63
C LEU A 166 7.65 8.28 -5.96
N ASP A 167 8.76 7.62 -6.30
CA ASP A 167 10.02 8.24 -6.67
C ASP A 167 10.52 7.61 -7.99
N THR A 168 10.17 8.25 -9.10
CA THR A 168 10.53 7.76 -10.43
C THR A 168 12.05 7.73 -10.64
N GLU A 169 12.84 8.57 -9.96
CA GLU A 169 14.30 8.52 -10.06
C GLU A 169 14.85 7.22 -9.49
N VAL A 170 14.27 6.75 -8.38
CA VAL A 170 14.57 5.42 -7.80
C VAL A 170 14.24 4.31 -8.80
N TYR A 171 13.11 4.39 -9.51
CA TYR A 171 12.76 3.38 -10.52
C TYR A 171 13.70 3.40 -11.73
N LEU A 172 14.06 4.58 -12.23
CA LEU A 172 14.93 4.74 -13.40
C LEU A 172 16.38 4.36 -13.11
N ASN A 173 16.82 4.48 -11.87
CA ASN A 173 18.17 4.13 -11.46
C ASN A 173 18.39 2.61 -11.51
N ALA A 174 19.17 2.14 -12.50
CA ALA A 174 19.55 0.74 -12.66
C ALA A 174 20.35 0.15 -11.48
N HIS A 175 20.91 1.00 -10.63
CA HIS A 175 21.66 0.62 -9.42
C HIS A 175 20.80 0.67 -8.16
N SER A 176 19.53 1.08 -8.26
CA SER A 176 18.63 1.03 -7.11
C SER A 176 18.45 -0.41 -6.66
N LEU A 177 18.62 -0.63 -5.36
CA LEU A 177 18.46 -1.95 -4.77
C LEU A 177 16.97 -2.26 -4.57
N PRO A 178 16.59 -3.54 -4.67
CA PRO A 178 15.26 -3.99 -4.29
C PRO A 178 15.00 -3.69 -2.80
N PRO A 179 13.73 -3.66 -2.37
CA PRO A 179 13.39 -3.60 -0.96
C PRO A 179 14.10 -4.68 -0.15
N VAL A 180 14.70 -4.29 0.97
CA VAL A 180 15.38 -5.18 1.90
C VAL A 180 14.38 -6.17 2.47
N ARG A 181 14.67 -7.46 2.29
CA ARG A 181 13.95 -8.54 2.93
C ARG A 181 14.27 -8.56 4.42
N ILE A 182 13.23 -8.49 5.23
CA ILE A 182 13.35 -8.54 6.70
C ILE A 182 13.04 -9.96 7.18
N GLU A 183 13.97 -10.53 7.95
CA GLU A 183 13.76 -11.80 8.62
C GLU A 183 13.20 -11.57 10.03
N LEU A 184 11.97 -12.07 10.25
CA LEU A 184 11.33 -12.11 11.57
C LEU A 184 11.11 -13.59 11.91
N PRO A 185 12.10 -14.27 12.52
CA PRO A 185 11.98 -15.68 12.85
C PRO A 185 10.85 -15.86 13.86
N LEU A 186 10.05 -16.93 13.70
CA LEU A 186 8.98 -17.24 14.64
C LEU A 186 9.56 -17.80 15.96
N PRO A 187 8.90 -17.56 17.11
CA PRO A 187 9.23 -18.26 18.35
C PRO A 187 9.17 -19.78 18.16
N SER A 188 10.05 -20.52 18.85
CA SER A 188 10.07 -21.99 18.76
C SER A 188 8.74 -22.59 19.23
N GLY A 189 8.12 -23.41 18.39
CA GLY A 189 6.78 -23.97 18.65
C GLY A 189 5.64 -22.95 18.56
N GLY A 190 5.93 -21.73 18.08
CA GLY A 190 4.94 -20.68 17.91
C GLY A 190 3.95 -20.95 16.79
N GLU A 191 2.74 -20.43 16.96
CA GLU A 191 1.70 -20.46 15.95
C GLU A 191 2.10 -19.65 14.71
N ARG A 192 1.67 -20.10 13.53
CA ARG A 192 1.95 -19.37 12.29
C ARG A 192 1.10 -18.10 12.23
N PRO A 193 1.66 -16.99 11.71
CA PRO A 193 0.87 -15.80 11.46
C PRO A 193 -0.17 -16.09 10.37
N HIS A 194 -1.35 -15.47 10.49
CA HIS A 194 -2.36 -15.51 9.42
C HIS A 194 -2.11 -14.44 8.36
N THR A 195 -1.27 -13.43 8.68
CA THR A 195 -0.80 -12.42 7.74
C THR A 195 0.72 -12.33 7.80
N ASP A 196 1.38 -12.44 6.65
CA ASP A 196 2.81 -12.15 6.44
C ASP A 196 2.89 -11.24 5.21
N ASP A 197 3.18 -9.96 5.42
CA ASP A 197 3.05 -8.96 4.36
C ASP A 197 4.12 -7.87 4.45
N ARG A 198 4.36 -7.19 3.33
CA ARG A 198 5.14 -5.95 3.24
C ARG A 198 4.19 -4.86 2.78
N LEU A 199 3.99 -3.86 3.63
CA LEU A 199 2.99 -2.81 3.42
C LEU A 199 3.52 -1.67 2.56
N GLY A 200 4.81 -1.35 2.69
CA GLY A 200 5.46 -0.32 1.89
C GLY A 200 5.21 1.11 2.35
N PRO A 201 5.90 2.08 1.69
CA PRO A 201 5.91 3.47 2.11
C PRO A 201 4.56 4.17 1.94
N TYR A 202 3.75 3.75 0.97
CA TYR A 202 2.45 4.35 0.74
C TYR A 202 1.47 4.04 1.89
N VAL A 203 1.38 2.77 2.30
CA VAL A 203 0.55 2.37 3.45
C VAL A 203 1.07 3.03 4.73
N ILE A 204 2.39 3.13 4.91
CA ILE A 204 3.00 3.87 6.03
C ILE A 204 2.47 5.32 6.03
N ARG A 205 2.61 6.04 4.91
CA ARG A 205 2.17 7.44 4.79
C ARG A 205 0.69 7.59 5.13
N MET A 206 -0.17 6.73 4.57
CA MET A 206 -1.63 6.77 4.81
C MET A 206 -2.00 6.45 6.26
N ALA A 207 -1.29 5.53 6.91
CA ALA A 207 -1.48 5.25 8.32
C ALA A 207 -1.10 6.45 9.20
N LEU A 208 0.03 7.10 8.90
CA LEU A 208 0.53 8.24 9.67
C LEU A 208 -0.37 9.48 9.55
N LEU A 209 -1.00 9.71 8.41
CA LEU A 209 -1.94 10.83 8.18
C LEU A 209 -3.12 10.85 9.17
N LYS A 210 -3.46 9.72 9.79
CA LYS A 210 -4.55 9.65 10.77
C LYS A 210 -4.29 10.45 12.06
N ALA A 211 -3.04 10.75 12.35
CA ALA A 211 -2.62 11.42 13.59
C ALA A 211 -1.58 12.52 13.36
N ASN A 212 -1.13 12.70 12.12
CA ASN A 212 -0.07 13.64 11.76
C ASN A 212 -0.54 14.51 10.59
N GLU A 213 -0.03 15.74 10.52
CA GLU A 213 -0.21 16.59 9.34
C GLU A 213 0.49 16.01 8.09
N ALA A 214 0.06 16.45 6.91
CA ALA A 214 0.48 15.87 5.64
C ALA A 214 1.99 15.93 5.39
N GLU A 215 2.62 17.06 5.69
CA GLU A 215 4.07 17.25 5.53
C GLU A 215 4.85 16.26 6.41
N LYS A 216 4.47 16.16 7.69
CA LYS A 216 5.11 15.25 8.64
C LYS A 216 4.93 13.78 8.26
N ALA A 217 3.72 13.37 7.86
CA ALA A 217 3.46 12.02 7.41
C ALA A 217 4.23 11.68 6.13
N GLY A 218 4.35 12.63 5.20
CA GLY A 218 5.17 12.52 4.00
C GLY A 218 6.64 12.28 4.36
N MET A 219 7.25 13.19 5.13
CA MET A 219 8.65 13.08 5.56
C MET A 219 8.96 11.80 6.34
N ALA A 220 8.02 11.35 7.18
CA ALA A 220 8.17 10.12 7.97
C ALA A 220 8.00 8.82 7.15
N SER A 221 7.71 8.92 5.85
CA SER A 221 7.66 7.79 4.91
C SER A 221 8.82 7.77 3.91
N VAL A 222 9.61 8.86 3.84
CA VAL A 222 10.80 8.97 2.97
C VAL A 222 11.93 8.10 3.49
N GLY A 223 12.74 7.55 2.57
CA GLY A 223 13.93 6.76 2.91
C GLY A 223 13.61 5.33 3.35
N TRP A 224 12.35 4.90 3.25
CA TRP A 224 11.96 3.50 3.48
C TRP A 224 12.75 2.58 2.54
N ILE A 225 13.30 1.49 3.06
CA ILE A 225 14.01 0.47 2.26
C ILE A 225 13.40 -0.92 2.41
N GLY A 226 12.46 -1.14 3.32
CA GLY A 226 11.83 -2.45 3.52
C GLY A 226 10.98 -2.49 4.78
N ASP A 227 9.96 -3.34 4.80
CA ASP A 227 9.18 -3.65 5.99
C ASP A 227 8.63 -5.08 5.95
N ARG A 228 8.25 -5.61 7.11
CA ARG A 228 7.55 -6.88 7.24
C ARG A 228 6.61 -6.88 8.42
N LEU A 229 5.34 -7.14 8.16
CA LEU A 229 4.25 -7.28 9.11
C LEU A 229 3.92 -8.77 9.26
N LEU A 230 3.96 -9.25 10.51
CA LEU A 230 3.36 -10.54 10.88
C LEU A 230 2.17 -10.28 11.81
N ALA A 231 0.99 -10.83 11.49
CA ALA A 231 -0.17 -10.81 12.38
C ALA A 231 -0.59 -12.22 12.78
N PHE A 232 -0.83 -12.41 14.07
CA PHE A 232 -1.18 -13.68 14.69
C PHE A 232 -2.65 -13.65 15.13
N PRO A 233 -3.34 -14.80 15.11
CA PRO A 233 -4.71 -14.88 15.61
C PRO A 233 -4.74 -14.50 17.09
N ALA A 234 -5.85 -13.96 17.61
CA ALA A 234 -5.94 -13.63 19.03
C ALA A 234 -5.83 -14.90 19.91
N GLU A 235 -5.20 -14.79 21.09
CA GLU A 235 -5.07 -15.94 22.02
C GLU A 235 -6.36 -16.13 22.81
N VAL A 236 -7.03 -15.02 23.14
CA VAL A 236 -8.22 -15.01 23.99
C VAL A 236 -9.45 -14.62 23.18
N GLY A 237 -10.33 -15.59 22.96
CA GLY A 237 -11.66 -15.43 22.36
C GLY A 237 -11.68 -15.23 20.84
N GLU A 238 -12.70 -15.75 20.17
CA GLU A 238 -12.91 -15.59 18.71
C GLU A 238 -13.11 -14.13 18.28
N ALA A 239 -13.45 -13.23 19.21
CA ALA A 239 -13.62 -11.80 18.97
C ALA A 239 -12.38 -10.95 19.38
N GLY A 240 -11.28 -11.59 19.80
CA GLY A 240 -10.07 -10.89 20.21
C GLY A 240 -9.34 -10.22 19.04
N ARG A 241 -8.65 -9.10 19.31
CA ARG A 241 -7.81 -8.42 18.31
C ARG A 241 -6.50 -9.18 18.10
N SER A 242 -6.07 -9.34 16.85
CA SER A 242 -4.78 -9.96 16.51
C SER A 242 -3.58 -9.30 17.18
N ASP A 243 -2.60 -10.13 17.52
CA ASP A 243 -1.26 -9.66 17.86
C ASP A 243 -0.50 -9.36 16.58
N ALA A 244 0.32 -8.32 16.56
CA ALA A 244 1.07 -7.94 15.37
C ALA A 244 2.48 -7.46 15.71
N VAL A 245 3.45 -7.92 14.94
CA VAL A 245 4.80 -7.37 14.89
C VAL A 245 5.04 -6.78 13.51
N TRP A 246 5.54 -5.56 13.46
CA TRP A 246 5.87 -4.87 12.23
C TRP A 246 7.25 -4.26 12.37
N GLN A 247 8.18 -4.71 11.54
CA GLN A 247 9.52 -4.11 11.49
C GLN A 247 9.66 -3.32 10.19
N THR A 248 10.18 -2.10 10.29
CA THR A 248 10.52 -1.24 9.16
C THR A 248 12.03 -0.96 9.16
N ARG A 249 12.61 -0.79 7.97
CA ARG A 249 14.01 -0.41 7.78
C ARG A 249 14.12 0.82 6.90
N TRP A 250 15.13 1.64 7.19
CA TRP A 250 15.32 2.96 6.62
C TRP A 250 16.75 3.14 6.13
N LEU A 251 16.91 3.94 5.08
CA LEU A 251 18.19 4.22 4.44
C LEU A 251 19.19 4.84 5.42
N GLU A 252 18.70 5.78 6.24
CA GLU A 252 19.48 6.54 7.20
C GLU A 252 18.78 6.63 8.56
N PRO A 253 19.54 6.80 9.66
CA PRO A 253 18.96 6.90 11.00
C PRO A 253 17.95 8.03 11.17
N ASP A 254 18.16 9.16 10.48
CA ASP A 254 17.26 10.31 10.58
C ASP A 254 15.86 10.01 10.03
N PHE A 255 15.75 9.20 8.96
CA PHE A 255 14.47 8.74 8.42
C PHE A 255 13.74 7.82 9.40
N ALA A 256 14.45 6.85 9.98
CA ALA A 256 13.88 5.97 11.00
C ALA A 256 13.41 6.75 12.24
N GLN A 257 14.17 7.78 12.63
CA GLN A 257 13.83 8.64 13.76
C GLN A 257 12.59 9.51 13.45
N ALA A 258 12.42 9.97 12.21
CA ALA A 258 11.22 10.67 11.76
C ALA A 258 9.99 9.74 11.80
N PHE A 259 10.12 8.52 11.28
CA PHE A 259 9.08 7.50 11.38
C PHE A 259 8.73 7.17 12.84
N PHE A 260 9.71 6.93 13.70
CA PHE A 260 9.51 6.61 15.11
C PHE A 260 8.64 7.66 15.82
N ARG A 261 8.91 8.96 15.58
CA ARG A 261 8.13 10.06 16.16
C ARG A 261 6.69 10.06 15.65
N ALA A 262 6.50 9.99 14.33
CA ALA A 262 5.17 10.02 13.73
C ALA A 262 4.33 8.79 14.08
N ALA A 263 4.95 7.60 14.12
CA ALA A 263 4.32 6.37 14.55
C ALA A 263 3.97 6.39 16.05
N GLY A 264 4.82 6.99 16.89
CA GLY A 264 4.52 7.19 18.31
C GLY A 264 3.31 8.09 18.55
N GLU A 265 3.11 9.13 17.74
CA GLU A 265 1.91 9.96 17.77
C GLU A 265 0.68 9.21 17.28
N LEU A 266 0.82 8.43 16.20
CA LEU A 266 -0.24 7.53 15.73
C LEU A 266 -0.67 6.54 16.82
N ILE A 267 0.27 5.88 17.50
CA ILE A 267 -0.03 4.94 18.60
C ILE A 267 -0.81 5.64 19.71
N GLN A 268 -0.35 6.79 20.17
CA GLN A 268 -1.01 7.53 21.25
C GLN A 268 -2.41 8.02 20.84
N HIS A 269 -2.57 8.46 19.59
CA HIS A 269 -3.87 8.83 19.02
C HIS A 269 -4.82 7.63 18.92
N THR A 270 -4.35 6.48 18.42
CA THR A 270 -5.17 5.27 18.29
C THR A 270 -5.65 4.75 19.65
N TYR A 271 -4.79 4.78 20.66
CA TYR A 271 -5.12 4.27 22.00
C TYR A 271 -5.70 5.32 22.94
N GLN A 272 -5.73 6.59 22.53
CA GLN A 272 -6.16 7.73 23.36
C GLN A 272 -5.45 7.75 24.73
N ALA A 273 -4.16 7.40 24.74
CA ALA A 273 -3.36 7.24 25.93
C ALA A 273 -1.93 7.74 25.70
N LYS A 274 -1.30 8.28 26.75
CA LYS A 274 0.09 8.73 26.69
C LYS A 274 1.04 7.55 26.85
N ALA A 275 2.09 7.54 26.04
CA ALA A 275 3.13 6.51 26.12
C ALA A 275 4.30 6.96 27.00
N GLU A 276 4.99 6.00 27.62
CA GLU A 276 6.30 6.20 28.23
C GLU A 276 7.36 6.12 27.13
N ILE A 277 8.17 7.17 26.97
CA ILE A 277 9.20 7.25 25.93
C ILE A 277 10.56 7.42 26.61
N ARG A 278 11.49 6.50 26.35
CA ARG A 278 12.88 6.54 26.84
C ARG A 278 13.83 5.89 25.84
N GLU A 279 14.98 6.51 25.58
CA GLU A 279 16.10 5.92 24.82
C GLU A 279 15.70 5.23 23.49
N GLY A 280 14.85 5.88 22.68
CA GLY A 280 14.41 5.32 21.39
C GLY A 280 13.40 4.18 21.50
N GLU A 281 12.82 4.00 22.68
CA GLU A 281 11.73 3.06 22.95
C GLU A 281 10.50 3.79 23.47
N LEU A 282 9.34 3.42 22.96
CA LEU A 282 8.02 3.89 23.38
C LEU A 282 7.23 2.68 23.87
N LYS A 283 6.67 2.77 25.08
CA LYS A 283 5.84 1.74 25.71
C LYS A 283 4.49 2.31 26.09
N LEU A 284 3.42 1.58 25.76
CA LEU A 284 2.06 1.97 26.11
C LEU A 284 1.27 0.72 26.54
N LYS A 285 0.52 0.84 27.63
CA LYS A 285 -0.47 -0.15 28.04
C LYS A 285 -1.83 0.52 28.12
N ALA A 286 -2.75 0.17 27.23
CA ALA A 286 -4.09 0.73 27.20
C ALA A 286 -5.06 -0.26 26.54
N ALA A 287 -6.34 -0.22 26.92
CA ALA A 287 -7.39 -1.06 26.35
C ALA A 287 -7.06 -2.57 26.33
N GLY A 288 -6.41 -3.08 27.39
CA GLY A 288 -5.99 -4.50 27.46
C GLY A 288 -4.81 -4.87 26.56
N ARG A 289 -4.20 -3.91 25.86
CA ARG A 289 -3.08 -4.11 24.94
C ARG A 289 -1.77 -3.59 25.52
N ARG A 290 -0.68 -4.22 25.11
CA ARG A 290 0.70 -3.80 25.33
C ARG A 290 1.29 -3.44 23.98
N VAL A 291 1.68 -2.19 23.82
CA VAL A 291 2.28 -1.67 22.59
C VAL A 291 3.70 -1.24 22.88
N THR A 292 4.63 -1.60 22.00
CA THR A 292 6.02 -1.18 22.08
C THR A 292 6.51 -0.81 20.69
N LEU A 293 7.11 0.36 20.59
CA LEU A 293 7.80 0.83 19.39
C LEU A 293 9.26 1.04 19.79
N LYS A 294 10.20 0.43 19.08
CA LYS A 294 11.63 0.48 19.42
C LYS A 294 12.48 0.73 18.19
N ILE A 295 13.34 1.74 18.26
CA ILE A 295 14.41 1.95 17.28
C ILE A 295 15.64 1.12 17.65
N HIS A 296 16.29 0.49 16.68
CA HIS A 296 17.47 -0.37 16.92
C HIS A 296 18.36 -0.44 15.65
N GLU A 297 19.32 -1.35 15.62
CA GLU A 297 20.27 -1.54 14.50
C GLU A 297 20.97 -0.24 14.04
N GLY A 298 21.63 0.45 14.98
CA GLY A 298 22.31 1.72 14.68
C GLY A 298 21.35 2.84 14.28
N GLY A 299 20.09 2.73 14.68
CA GLY A 299 19.05 3.72 14.40
C GLY A 299 18.35 3.52 13.06
N ARG A 300 18.58 2.42 12.32
CA ARG A 300 18.02 2.24 10.97
C ARG A 300 16.80 1.32 10.90
N ALA A 301 16.44 0.65 11.98
CA ALA A 301 15.27 -0.20 12.05
C ALA A 301 14.32 0.24 13.17
N VAL A 302 13.02 0.11 12.93
CA VAL A 302 11.98 0.35 13.94
C VAL A 302 11.07 -0.86 14.00
N THR A 303 10.95 -1.46 15.18
CA THR A 303 10.01 -2.56 15.45
C THR A 303 8.82 -2.03 16.24
N TRP A 304 7.62 -2.19 15.70
CA TRP A 304 6.34 -2.00 16.38
C TRP A 304 5.78 -3.37 16.75
N LEU A 305 5.57 -3.61 18.03
CA LEU A 305 4.85 -4.76 18.55
C LEU A 305 3.58 -4.31 19.27
N ASP A 306 2.43 -4.85 18.88
CA ASP A 306 1.12 -4.61 19.49
C ASP A 306 0.53 -5.98 19.86
N THR A 307 0.43 -6.27 21.15
CA THR A 307 -0.01 -7.58 21.64
C THR A 307 -1.01 -7.47 22.79
N ASP A 308 -1.71 -8.56 23.08
CA ASP A 308 -2.52 -8.65 24.28
C ASP A 308 -1.63 -8.49 25.53
N ALA A 309 -2.13 -7.80 26.55
CA ALA A 309 -1.34 -7.50 27.74
C ALA A 309 -1.27 -8.67 28.74
N GLY A 310 -2.24 -9.59 28.70
CA GLY A 310 -2.44 -10.66 29.69
C GLY A 310 -2.26 -12.08 29.16
N ALA A 311 -2.20 -12.26 27.84
CA ALA A 311 -2.06 -13.58 27.24
C ALA A 311 -0.60 -14.07 27.21
N ALA A 312 -0.38 -15.37 27.41
CA ALA A 312 0.96 -15.93 27.60
C ALA A 312 1.78 -15.96 26.30
N ARG A 313 1.13 -16.28 25.17
CA ARG A 313 1.75 -16.23 23.84
C ARG A 313 2.11 -14.81 23.47
N SER A 314 1.25 -13.84 23.80
CA SER A 314 1.53 -12.41 23.59
C SER A 314 2.78 -11.95 24.35
N GLN A 315 2.99 -12.46 25.57
CA GLN A 315 4.23 -12.22 26.32
C GLN A 315 5.45 -12.86 25.66
N ALA A 316 5.34 -14.10 25.16
CA ALA A 316 6.43 -14.77 24.46
C ALA A 316 6.85 -14.04 23.17
N LEU A 317 5.89 -13.50 22.40
CA LEU A 317 6.16 -12.65 21.24
C LEU A 317 6.95 -11.39 21.64
N HIS A 318 6.59 -10.79 22.78
CA HIS A 318 7.27 -9.62 23.30
C HIS A 318 8.72 -9.90 23.71
N GLU A 319 8.95 -10.98 24.43
CA GLU A 319 10.30 -11.42 24.82
C GLU A 319 11.16 -11.75 23.59
N HIS A 320 10.58 -12.40 22.58
CA HIS A 320 11.28 -12.78 21.35
C HIS A 320 11.66 -11.58 20.47
N TYR A 321 10.75 -10.65 20.21
CA TYR A 321 10.99 -9.55 19.25
C TYR A 321 11.55 -8.27 19.87
N ILE A 322 11.32 -8.03 21.16
CA ILE A 322 11.82 -6.84 21.87
C ILE A 322 12.98 -7.21 22.82
N GLY A 323 12.89 -8.38 23.48
CA GLY A 323 13.83 -8.80 24.53
C GLY A 323 15.21 -9.27 24.03
N VAL A 324 15.37 -9.65 22.77
CA VAL A 324 16.65 -10.20 22.23
C VAL A 324 17.67 -9.11 21.81
N THR A 325 17.39 -7.83 22.06
CA THR A 325 18.34 -6.73 21.75
C THR A 325 19.27 -6.38 22.92
N SER A 326 19.77 -7.41 23.61
CA SER A 326 21.05 -7.33 24.31
C SER A 326 21.85 -8.58 23.92
N GLU A 327 22.99 -8.37 23.27
CA GLU A 327 23.99 -9.37 22.91
C GLU A 327 23.76 -10.14 21.60
N THR A 328 24.33 -9.63 20.51
CA THR A 328 25.46 -10.34 19.90
C THR A 328 26.37 -9.33 19.19
N PRO A 329 27.71 -9.46 19.33
CA PRO A 329 28.68 -8.47 18.85
C PRO A 329 28.90 -8.47 17.34
#